data_AF-A0A7C1P525-F1
#
_entry.id   AF-A0A7C1P525-F1
#
_cell.length_a   1.000
_cell.length_b   1.000
_cell.length_c   1.000
_cell.angle_alpha   90.00
_cell.angle_beta   90.00
_cell.angle_gamma   90.00
#
_symmetry.space_group_name_H-M   'P 1'
#
loop_
_entity.id
_entity.type
_entity.pdbx_description
1 polymer ?
#
loop_
_entity_poly.entity_id
_entity_poly.type
_entity_poly.pdbx_seq_one_letter_code
_entity_poly.pdbx_strand_id
1 'polypeptide(L)'
;MHPLFHLNRLATVYRLKETVAVQVTECATDGEALAQLWIEPHTFKVVRARWEAHRGEGLRPPAAPEVSALEGLTAYFGCARAVDCALSGYPRLATTLFLDGVSALIQAETFLLAERGYRSPEAYEEHWKRSYRGSCRYYSNPDAVQRSWSEYAETRRAGKNLFNRFKTLALDRTGDGLRLWASMSDSFHEMAFTLHFEPGGRTIVSATEAIIRAPDDVCHEAARYVEGLKGTSLHGVGRREIAAILGNGQGCVHLIDLASDAAALLGRAGKLLSAGEQLSNGGEGNHAI
;
A
#
# COMPACT_ATOMS: atom_id res chain seq x y z
N MET A 1 21.82 15.45 5.90
CA MET A 1 20.76 14.55 5.39
C MET A 1 20.65 14.80 3.91
N HIS A 2 20.79 13.77 3.08
CA HIS A 2 20.76 13.88 1.62
C HIS A 2 19.70 12.93 1.06
N PRO A 3 18.65 13.44 0.39
CA PRO A 3 17.55 12.61 -0.10
C PRO A 3 18.04 11.67 -1.21
N LEU A 4 17.63 10.40 -1.15
CA LEU A 4 17.98 9.38 -2.14
C LEU A 4 16.77 8.93 -2.97
N PHE A 5 15.64 8.70 -2.31
CA PHE A 5 14.45 8.18 -2.98
C PHE A 5 13.17 8.58 -2.25
N HIS A 6 12.21 9.16 -2.98
CA HIS A 6 10.92 9.57 -2.44
C HIS A 6 9.79 8.89 -3.21
N LEU A 7 8.71 8.57 -2.51
CA LEU A 7 7.50 7.98 -3.07
C LEU A 7 6.28 8.59 -2.39
N ASN A 8 5.34 9.09 -3.18
CA ASN A 8 4.01 9.46 -2.73
C ASN A 8 2.98 8.65 -3.52
N ARG A 9 2.05 8.01 -2.80
CA ARG A 9 0.95 7.26 -3.40
C ARG A 9 -0.37 7.72 -2.82
N LEU A 10 -1.30 8.04 -3.69
CA LEU A 10 -2.66 8.43 -3.36
C LEU A 10 -3.64 7.42 -3.94
N ALA A 11 -4.43 6.77 -3.10
CA ALA A 11 -5.58 5.99 -3.50
C ALA A 11 -6.86 6.73 -3.13
N THR A 12 -7.82 6.79 -4.06
CA THR A 12 -9.14 7.38 -3.84
C THR A 12 -10.23 6.46 -4.37
N VAL A 13 -11.38 6.46 -3.68
CA VAL A 13 -12.57 5.73 -4.09
C VAL A 13 -13.74 6.70 -4.09
N TYR A 14 -14.40 6.81 -5.23
CA TYR A 14 -15.49 7.74 -5.46
C TYR A 14 -16.71 7.04 -6.03
N ARG A 15 -17.88 7.38 -5.50
CA ARG A 15 -19.17 7.00 -6.06
C ARG A 15 -19.50 7.85 -7.28
N LEU A 16 -19.66 7.19 -8.42
CA LEU A 16 -20.28 7.74 -9.62
C LEU A 16 -21.77 7.34 -9.67
N LYS A 17 -22.47 7.66 -10.75
CA LYS A 17 -23.91 7.34 -10.88
C LYS A 17 -24.15 5.82 -10.82
N GLU A 18 -23.46 5.08 -11.68
CA GLU A 18 -23.68 3.63 -11.88
C GLU A 18 -22.51 2.77 -11.42
N THR A 19 -21.34 3.38 -11.18
CA THR A 19 -20.10 2.69 -10.82
C THR A 19 -19.44 3.35 -9.62
N VAL A 20 -18.49 2.62 -9.03
CA VAL A 20 -17.51 3.15 -8.10
C VAL A 20 -16.19 3.27 -8.85
N ALA A 21 -15.65 4.49 -8.91
CA ALA A 21 -14.34 4.76 -9.47
C ALA A 21 -13.28 4.61 -8.37
N VAL A 22 -12.26 3.81 -8.65
CA VAL A 22 -11.06 3.66 -7.83
C VAL A 22 -9.90 4.24 -8.64
N GLN A 23 -9.10 5.08 -8.02
CA GLN A 23 -7.92 5.66 -8.65
C GLN A 23 -6.73 5.57 -7.70
N VAL A 24 -5.61 5.07 -8.21
CA VAL A 24 -4.32 5.06 -7.50
C VAL A 24 -3.28 5.76 -8.35
N THR A 25 -2.70 6.83 -7.81
CA THR A 25 -1.60 7.58 -8.43
C THR A 25 -0.36 7.39 -7.58
N GLU A 26 0.76 7.06 -8.23
CA GLU A 26 2.08 7.06 -7.59
C GLU A 26 3.00 8.06 -8.30
N CYS A 27 3.64 8.92 -7.52
CA CYS A 27 4.74 9.77 -7.95
C CYS A 27 5.97 9.45 -7.10
N ALA A 28 6.97 8.83 -7.73
CA ALA A 28 8.20 8.39 -7.12
C ALA A 28 9.43 8.92 -7.87
N THR A 29 10.61 8.82 -7.26
CA THR A 29 11.88 9.26 -7.87
C THR A 29 12.14 8.60 -9.23
N ASP A 30 11.87 7.30 -9.36
CA ASP A 30 12.09 6.51 -10.58
C ASP A 30 10.91 6.50 -11.57
N GLY A 31 9.76 7.10 -11.24
CA GLY A 31 8.62 7.08 -12.14
C GLY A 31 7.33 7.68 -11.60
N GLU A 32 6.36 7.80 -12.50
CA GLU A 32 5.04 8.34 -12.21
C GLU A 32 4.00 7.56 -13.00
N ALA A 33 2.95 7.08 -12.32
CA ALA A 33 1.95 6.22 -12.93
C ALA A 33 0.57 6.35 -12.27
N LEU A 34 -0.44 5.93 -13.02
CA LEU A 34 -1.85 5.98 -12.66
C LEU A 34 -2.51 4.63 -12.99
N ALA A 35 -3.25 4.08 -12.03
CA ALA A 35 -4.14 2.95 -12.23
C ALA A 35 -5.56 3.36 -11.86
N GLN A 36 -6.54 3.03 -12.71
CA GLN A 36 -7.96 3.33 -12.48
C GLN A 36 -8.83 2.09 -12.72
N LEU A 37 -9.83 1.90 -11.86
CA LEU A 37 -10.87 0.89 -12.01
C LEU A 37 -12.25 1.55 -11.93
N TRP A 38 -13.17 1.13 -12.78
CA TRP A 38 -14.60 1.39 -12.63
C TRP A 38 -15.27 0.08 -12.27
N ILE A 39 -15.96 0.10 -11.14
CA ILE A 39 -16.46 -1.10 -10.48
C ILE A 39 -17.97 -1.06 -10.40
N GLU A 40 -18.63 -2.16 -10.72
CA GLU A 40 -20.05 -2.36 -10.47
C GLU A 40 -20.26 -2.58 -8.95
N PRO A 41 -21.04 -1.72 -8.26
CA PRO A 41 -21.06 -1.69 -6.79
C PRO A 41 -21.69 -2.91 -6.12
N HIS A 42 -22.58 -3.66 -6.78
CA HIS A 42 -23.25 -4.81 -6.16
C HIS A 42 -22.36 -6.05 -6.13
N THR A 43 -21.56 -6.26 -7.17
CA THR A 43 -20.74 -7.47 -7.37
C THR A 43 -19.25 -7.24 -7.21
N PHE A 44 -18.81 -5.98 -7.22
CA PHE A 44 -17.41 -5.57 -7.34
C PHE A 44 -16.71 -6.09 -8.60
N LYS A 45 -17.47 -6.38 -9.66
CA LYS A 45 -16.88 -6.67 -10.97
C LYS A 45 -16.30 -5.41 -11.60
N VAL A 46 -15.11 -5.55 -12.17
CA VAL A 46 -14.47 -4.49 -12.98
C VAL A 46 -15.26 -4.34 -14.27
N VAL A 47 -15.80 -3.14 -14.48
CA VAL A 47 -16.47 -2.72 -15.72
C VAL A 47 -15.47 -2.16 -16.72
N ARG A 48 -14.45 -1.46 -16.22
CA ARG A 48 -13.38 -0.85 -17.01
C ARG A 48 -12.13 -0.69 -16.17
N ALA A 49 -10.96 -0.77 -16.80
CA ALA A 49 -9.68 -0.52 -16.14
C ALA A 49 -8.73 0.27 -17.04
N ARG A 50 -7.93 1.17 -16.45
CA ARG A 50 -6.95 2.00 -17.16
C ARG A 50 -5.61 2.01 -16.46
N TRP A 51 -4.53 1.98 -17.23
CA TRP A 51 -3.14 2.11 -16.80
C TRP A 51 -2.41 3.18 -17.62
N GLU A 52 -1.72 4.08 -16.94
CA GLU A 52 -0.90 5.12 -17.57
C GLU A 52 0.44 5.24 -16.85
N ALA A 53 1.52 5.29 -17.63
CA ALA A 53 2.84 5.66 -17.15
C ALA A 53 3.18 7.04 -17.71
N HIS A 54 3.46 8.00 -16.82
CA HIS A 54 3.79 9.38 -17.17
C HIS A 54 5.31 9.63 -17.12
N ARG A 55 6.04 8.89 -16.27
CA ARG A 55 7.50 8.94 -16.16
C ARG A 55 8.07 7.57 -15.77
N GLY A 56 9.27 7.26 -16.27
CA GLY A 56 10.11 6.14 -15.81
C GLY A 56 10.77 5.37 -16.95
N GLU A 57 12.04 5.02 -16.80
CA GLU A 57 12.80 4.27 -17.80
C GLU A 57 12.22 2.87 -18.00
N GLY A 58 12.01 2.46 -19.26
CA GLY A 58 11.47 1.13 -19.58
C GLY A 58 9.98 0.92 -19.26
N LEU A 59 9.32 1.87 -18.59
CA LEU A 59 7.86 1.92 -18.45
C LEU A 59 7.23 2.50 -19.72
N ARG A 60 7.49 1.90 -20.89
CA ARG A 60 6.73 2.28 -22.08
C ARG A 60 5.26 1.90 -21.81
N PRO A 61 4.32 2.87 -21.82
CA PRO A 61 2.92 2.52 -21.68
C PRO A 61 2.54 1.54 -22.82
N PRO A 62 1.61 0.61 -22.58
CA PRO A 62 0.99 -0.11 -23.69
C PRO A 62 0.41 0.90 -24.67
N ALA A 63 0.34 0.53 -25.95
CA ALA A 63 -0.17 1.41 -27.01
C ALA A 63 -1.61 1.92 -26.73
N ALA A 64 -2.37 1.21 -25.90
CA ALA A 64 -3.67 1.63 -25.38
C ALA A 64 -3.64 1.72 -23.84
N PRO A 65 -4.21 2.77 -23.24
CA PRO A 65 -4.26 2.91 -21.78
C PRO A 65 -5.30 1.98 -21.14
N GLU A 66 -6.24 1.44 -21.92
CA GLU A 66 -7.23 0.48 -21.42
C GLU A 66 -6.61 -0.88 -21.11
N VAL A 67 -7.06 -1.50 -20.02
CA VAL A 67 -6.60 -2.80 -19.53
C VAL A 67 -7.76 -3.78 -19.55
N SER A 68 -8.20 -4.17 -20.74
CA SER A 68 -9.37 -5.05 -20.93
C SER A 68 -9.22 -6.41 -20.26
N ALA A 69 -7.99 -6.87 -20.01
CA ALA A 69 -7.71 -8.12 -19.30
C ALA A 69 -8.23 -8.13 -17.85
N LEU A 70 -8.52 -6.96 -17.26
CA LEU A 70 -9.11 -6.87 -15.92
C LEU A 70 -10.64 -6.84 -15.93
N GLU A 71 -11.29 -6.61 -17.08
CA GLU A 71 -12.75 -6.52 -17.17
C GLU A 71 -13.41 -7.85 -16.78
N GLY A 72 -14.51 -7.76 -16.01
CA GLY A 72 -15.23 -8.91 -15.46
C GLY A 72 -14.59 -9.56 -14.24
N LEU A 73 -13.32 -9.27 -13.92
CA LEU A 73 -12.71 -9.75 -12.68
C LEU A 73 -13.39 -9.14 -11.47
N THR A 74 -13.49 -9.92 -10.40
CA THR A 74 -14.00 -9.42 -9.10
C THR A 74 -12.86 -8.76 -8.34
N ALA A 75 -12.96 -7.45 -8.14
CA ALA A 75 -12.03 -6.63 -7.37
C ALA A 75 -12.27 -6.79 -5.86
N TYR A 76 -11.94 -7.96 -5.32
CA TYR A 76 -12.18 -8.29 -3.91
C TYR A 76 -11.13 -9.29 -3.37
N PHE A 77 -11.38 -9.85 -2.18
CA PHE A 77 -10.45 -10.81 -1.56
C PHE A 77 -10.02 -11.93 -2.49
N GLY A 78 -8.73 -12.27 -2.43
CA GLY A 78 -8.16 -13.35 -3.22
C GLY A 78 -7.92 -13.03 -4.69
N CYS A 79 -8.22 -11.81 -5.17
CA CYS A 79 -8.03 -11.46 -6.58
C CYS A 79 -6.56 -11.33 -7.00
N ALA A 80 -5.60 -11.32 -6.06
CA ALA A 80 -4.19 -11.02 -6.33
C ALA A 80 -3.59 -11.85 -7.46
N ARG A 81 -3.83 -13.17 -7.47
CA ARG A 81 -3.34 -14.05 -8.54
C ARG A 81 -4.00 -13.76 -9.89
N ALA A 82 -5.31 -13.51 -9.91
CA ALA A 82 -6.04 -13.21 -11.13
C ALA A 82 -5.58 -11.88 -11.74
N VAL A 83 -5.37 -10.85 -10.90
CA VAL A 83 -4.80 -9.56 -11.30
C VAL A 83 -3.37 -9.72 -11.82
N ASP A 84 -2.52 -10.49 -11.13
CA ASP A 84 -1.14 -10.74 -11.57
C ASP A 84 -1.09 -11.48 -12.93
N CYS A 85 -1.95 -12.48 -13.14
CA CYS A 85 -2.08 -13.15 -14.43
C CYS A 85 -2.59 -12.21 -15.53
N ALA A 86 -3.60 -11.40 -15.26
CA ALA A 86 -4.14 -10.43 -16.23
C ALA A 86 -3.12 -9.35 -16.62
N LEU A 87 -2.17 -9.06 -15.73
CA LEU A 87 -1.15 -8.02 -15.90
C LEU A 87 0.24 -8.58 -16.22
N SER A 88 0.37 -9.83 -16.66
CA SER A 88 1.68 -10.46 -16.91
C SER A 88 2.53 -9.73 -17.95
N GLY A 89 1.90 -8.97 -18.86
CA GLY A 89 2.56 -8.12 -19.85
C GLY A 89 2.81 -6.68 -19.41
N TYR A 90 2.44 -6.32 -18.18
CA TYR A 90 2.57 -4.97 -17.64
C TYR A 90 3.76 -4.87 -16.66
N PRO A 91 4.29 -3.66 -16.43
CA PRO A 91 5.27 -3.46 -15.37
C PRO A 91 4.72 -3.90 -14.00
N ARG A 92 5.59 -4.42 -13.14
CA ARG A 92 5.20 -4.85 -11.77
C ARG A 92 4.51 -3.75 -10.96
N LEU A 93 4.82 -2.48 -11.24
CA LEU A 93 4.15 -1.33 -10.64
C LEU A 93 2.64 -1.32 -10.93
N ALA A 94 2.20 -1.75 -12.11
CA ALA A 94 0.78 -1.83 -12.45
C ALA A 94 0.04 -2.77 -11.50
N THR A 95 0.56 -4.00 -11.30
CA THR A 95 0.00 -4.96 -10.34
C THR A 95 -0.06 -4.36 -8.94
N THR A 96 0.99 -3.67 -8.50
CA THR A 96 1.01 -3.00 -7.20
C THR A 96 -0.11 -1.95 -7.08
N LEU A 97 -0.25 -1.04 -8.05
CA LEU A 97 -1.23 0.05 -7.97
C LEU A 97 -2.67 -0.46 -8.08
N PHE A 98 -2.94 -1.45 -8.96
CA PHE A 98 -4.26 -2.06 -9.04
C PHE A 98 -4.64 -2.78 -7.74
N LEU A 99 -3.71 -3.51 -7.10
CA LEU A 99 -3.99 -4.19 -5.83
C LEU A 99 -4.14 -3.23 -4.65
N ASP A 100 -3.40 -2.12 -4.61
CA ASP A 100 -3.62 -1.07 -3.61
C ASP A 100 -5.01 -0.42 -3.82
N GLY A 101 -5.44 -0.29 -5.08
CA GLY A 101 -6.80 0.15 -5.45
C GLY A 101 -7.88 -0.81 -4.96
N VAL A 102 -7.70 -2.12 -5.16
CA VAL A 102 -8.62 -3.14 -4.62
C VAL A 102 -8.68 -3.08 -3.08
N SER A 103 -7.54 -2.91 -2.41
CA SER A 103 -7.49 -2.72 -0.95
C SER A 103 -8.27 -1.48 -0.51
N ALA A 104 -8.15 -0.36 -1.24
CA ALA A 104 -8.91 0.86 -0.98
C ALA A 104 -10.42 0.67 -1.21
N LEU A 105 -10.83 -0.04 -2.27
CA LEU A 105 -12.23 -0.39 -2.54
C LEU A 105 -12.84 -1.22 -1.41
N ILE A 106 -12.09 -2.22 -0.91
CA ILE A 106 -12.51 -3.06 0.20
C ILE A 106 -12.79 -2.22 1.46
N GLN A 107 -11.93 -1.23 1.76
CA GLN A 107 -12.18 -0.31 2.88
C GLN A 107 -13.41 0.58 2.65
N ALA A 108 -13.64 1.00 1.40
CA ALA A 108 -14.80 1.80 1.00
C ALA A 108 -16.13 1.02 1.05
N GLU A 109 -16.11 -0.32 1.11
CA GLU A 109 -17.30 -1.18 1.15
C GLU A 109 -18.25 -0.81 2.29
N THR A 110 -17.72 -0.30 3.40
CA THR A 110 -18.48 0.22 4.55
C THR A 110 -19.54 1.26 4.16
N PHE A 111 -19.38 1.96 3.03
CA PHE A 111 -20.33 2.97 2.54
C PHE A 111 -21.20 2.48 1.37
N LEU A 112 -21.16 1.18 1.07
CA LEU A 112 -21.89 0.53 -0.01
C LEU A 112 -22.77 -0.61 0.53
N LEU A 113 -23.19 -0.53 1.79
CA LEU A 113 -23.83 -1.65 2.49
C LEU A 113 -25.06 -2.20 1.75
N ALA A 114 -25.95 -1.31 1.30
CA ALA A 114 -27.18 -1.70 0.63
C ALA A 114 -26.91 -2.34 -0.74
N GLU A 115 -26.02 -1.74 -1.54
CA GLU A 115 -25.61 -2.30 -2.83
C GLU A 115 -24.95 -3.68 -2.66
N ARG A 116 -24.20 -3.85 -1.57
CA ARG A 116 -23.52 -5.09 -1.22
C ARG A 116 -24.42 -6.12 -0.55
N GLY A 117 -25.71 -5.81 -0.39
CA GLY A 117 -26.73 -6.74 0.11
C GLY A 117 -26.76 -6.88 1.64
N TYR A 118 -26.10 -5.99 2.38
CA TYR A 118 -26.17 -5.97 3.83
C TYR A 118 -27.43 -5.24 4.30
N ARG A 119 -28.14 -5.85 5.25
CA ARG A 119 -29.41 -5.32 5.78
C ARG A 119 -29.21 -4.21 6.81
N SER A 120 -28.03 -4.14 7.42
CA SER A 120 -27.67 -3.14 8.42
C SER A 120 -26.13 -3.07 8.60
N PRO A 121 -25.60 -2.02 9.25
CA PRO A 121 -24.18 -1.94 9.63
C PRO A 121 -23.72 -3.11 10.50
N GLU A 122 -24.57 -3.61 11.41
CA GLU A 122 -24.25 -4.73 12.30
C GLU A 122 -24.10 -6.04 11.52
N ALA A 123 -24.95 -6.25 10.49
CA ALA A 123 -24.84 -7.41 9.61
C ALA A 123 -23.53 -7.41 8.81
N TYR A 124 -23.06 -6.21 8.41
CA TYR A 124 -21.77 -6.02 7.78
C TYR A 124 -20.62 -6.26 8.75
N GLU A 125 -20.69 -5.71 9.96
CA GLU A 125 -19.66 -5.90 10.99
C GLU A 125 -19.51 -7.38 11.36
N GLU A 126 -20.60 -8.13 11.52
CA GLU A 126 -20.55 -9.56 11.82
C GLU A 126 -19.91 -10.36 10.66
N HIS A 127 -20.23 -9.99 9.41
CA HIS A 127 -19.54 -10.56 8.25
C HIS A 127 -18.02 -10.33 8.36
N TRP A 128 -17.60 -9.10 8.68
CA TRP A 128 -16.19 -8.74 8.79
C TRP A 128 -15.49 -9.44 9.94
N LYS A 129 -16.10 -9.51 11.14
CA LYS A 129 -15.57 -10.26 12.28
C LYS A 129 -15.25 -11.71 11.92
N ARG A 130 -16.11 -12.34 11.11
CA ARG A 130 -15.87 -13.70 10.60
C ARG A 130 -14.80 -13.75 9.51
N SER A 131 -14.91 -12.90 8.48
CA SER A 131 -14.03 -12.91 7.31
C SER A 131 -12.59 -12.49 7.63
N TYR A 132 -12.41 -11.61 8.61
CA TYR A 132 -11.12 -11.07 9.04
C TYR A 132 -10.64 -11.62 10.38
N ARG A 133 -11.29 -12.67 10.91
CA ARG A 133 -10.85 -13.27 12.17
C ARG A 133 -9.37 -13.65 12.10
N GLY A 134 -8.58 -13.14 13.04
CA GLY A 134 -7.15 -13.43 13.08
C GLY A 134 -6.29 -12.59 12.12
N SER A 135 -6.84 -11.61 11.40
CA SER A 135 -6.09 -10.87 10.37
C SER A 135 -5.23 -9.72 10.93
N CYS A 136 -5.67 -9.11 12.02
CA CYS A 136 -5.01 -7.98 12.67
C CYS A 136 -5.42 -7.90 14.14
N ARG A 137 -4.72 -7.05 14.91
CA ARG A 137 -4.94 -6.89 16.35
C ARG A 137 -6.42 -6.75 16.74
N TYR A 138 -7.18 -5.93 16.03
CA TYR A 138 -8.63 -5.72 16.23
C TYR A 138 -9.42 -7.03 16.11
N TYR A 139 -9.34 -7.70 14.95
CA TYR A 139 -10.10 -8.93 14.67
C TYR A 139 -9.53 -10.20 15.32
N SER A 140 -8.40 -10.08 16.03
CA SER A 140 -7.77 -11.15 16.79
C SER A 140 -8.07 -11.10 18.28
N ASN A 141 -8.58 -9.97 18.78
CA ASN A 141 -8.80 -9.74 20.21
C ASN A 141 -10.21 -9.17 20.45
N PRO A 142 -11.28 -9.89 20.03
CA PRO A 142 -12.65 -9.37 20.10
C PRO A 142 -13.08 -8.98 21.51
N ASP A 143 -12.59 -9.68 22.54
CA ASP A 143 -12.91 -9.40 23.94
C ASP A 143 -12.28 -8.10 24.48
N ALA A 144 -11.27 -7.57 23.78
CA ALA A 144 -10.57 -6.34 24.14
C ALA A 144 -11.05 -5.11 23.34
N VAL A 145 -11.88 -5.32 22.30
CA VAL A 145 -12.45 -4.23 21.49
C VAL A 145 -13.51 -3.49 22.30
N GLN A 146 -13.37 -2.17 22.38
CA GLN A 146 -14.29 -1.30 23.13
C GLN A 146 -15.24 -0.54 22.22
N ARG A 147 -14.79 -0.23 20.99
CA ARG A 147 -15.54 0.50 19.97
C ARG A 147 -15.81 -0.38 18.75
N SER A 148 -17.06 -0.41 18.32
CA SER A 148 -17.46 -1.16 17.12
C SER A 148 -16.94 -0.49 15.84
N TRP A 149 -16.83 -1.25 14.76
CA TRP A 149 -16.43 -0.68 13.47
C TRP A 149 -17.46 0.33 12.97
N SER A 150 -18.74 0.01 13.11
CA SER A 150 -19.84 0.88 12.71
C SER A 150 -19.78 2.24 13.43
N GLU A 151 -19.61 2.24 14.76
CA GLU A 151 -19.49 3.48 15.55
C GLU A 151 -18.30 4.32 15.07
N TYR A 152 -17.16 3.69 14.77
CA TYR A 152 -16.00 4.40 14.28
C TYR A 152 -16.20 4.98 12.87
N ALA A 153 -16.78 4.20 11.96
CA ALA A 153 -17.00 4.60 10.58
C ALA A 153 -18.04 5.72 10.44
N GLU A 154 -19.00 5.81 11.36
CA GLU A 154 -20.02 6.87 11.43
C GLU A 154 -19.45 8.27 11.65
N THR A 155 -18.22 8.38 12.17
CA THR A 155 -17.52 9.68 12.29
C THR A 155 -17.29 10.35 10.94
N ARG A 156 -17.39 9.59 9.85
CA ARG A 156 -17.27 10.10 8.49
C ARG A 156 -18.62 10.56 7.92
N ARG A 157 -18.62 11.75 7.33
CA ARG A 157 -19.79 12.28 6.62
C ARG A 157 -20.09 11.49 5.34
N ALA A 158 -21.37 11.27 5.09
CA ALA A 158 -21.86 10.75 3.83
C ALA A 158 -21.45 11.65 2.64
N GLY A 159 -21.17 11.05 1.49
CA GLY A 159 -20.79 11.78 0.30
C GLY A 159 -20.35 10.87 -0.84
N LYS A 160 -19.96 11.47 -1.96
CA LYS A 160 -19.44 10.73 -3.12
C LYS A 160 -18.01 10.27 -2.92
N ASN A 161 -17.21 10.94 -2.10
CA ASN A 161 -15.89 10.44 -1.73
C ASN A 161 -16.08 9.34 -0.69
N LEU A 162 -15.81 8.09 -1.06
CA LEU A 162 -16.04 6.90 -0.24
C LEU A 162 -14.78 6.43 0.49
N PHE A 163 -13.58 6.80 0.05
CA PHE A 163 -12.32 6.48 0.75
C PHE A 163 -11.15 7.27 0.15
N ASN A 164 -10.19 7.64 0.99
CA ASN A 164 -8.88 8.15 0.56
C ASN A 164 -7.80 7.50 1.42
N ARG A 165 -6.65 7.24 0.81
CA ARG A 165 -5.41 6.81 1.46
C ARG A 165 -4.23 7.52 0.84
N PHE A 166 -3.38 8.06 1.69
CA PHE A 166 -2.10 8.66 1.36
C PHE A 166 -1.01 7.77 1.96
N LYS A 167 -0.02 7.41 1.16
CA LYS A 167 1.23 6.79 1.62
C LYS A 167 2.39 7.66 1.18
N THR A 168 3.31 7.94 2.08
CA THR A 168 4.56 8.64 1.76
C THR A 168 5.72 7.88 2.34
N LEU A 169 6.72 7.62 1.50
CA LEU A 169 7.97 7.01 1.91
C LEU A 169 9.15 7.86 1.42
N ALA A 170 10.16 8.00 2.25
CA ALA A 170 11.39 8.71 1.94
C ALA A 170 12.60 7.92 2.46
N LEU A 171 13.63 7.81 1.63
CA LEU A 171 14.92 7.25 1.96
C LEU A 171 15.97 8.36 1.84
N ASP A 172 16.67 8.62 2.94
CA ASP A 172 17.72 9.62 3.05
C ASP A 172 19.04 8.97 3.43
N ARG A 173 20.15 9.51 2.91
CA ARG A 173 21.49 9.30 3.46
C ARG A 173 21.71 10.22 4.65
N THR A 174 22.19 9.66 5.75
CA THR A 174 22.60 10.37 6.96
C THR A 174 24.11 10.24 7.16
N GLY A 175 24.68 10.94 8.15
CA GLY A 175 26.09 10.76 8.50
C GLY A 175 26.41 9.34 9.00
N ASP A 176 25.41 8.69 9.61
CA ASP A 176 25.54 7.40 10.29
C ASP A 176 24.95 6.21 9.49
N GLY A 177 24.56 6.43 8.23
CA GLY A 177 24.01 5.41 7.35
C GLY A 177 22.79 5.87 6.55
N LEU A 178 21.72 5.08 6.58
CA LEU A 178 20.46 5.40 5.90
C LEU A 178 19.33 5.61 6.89
N ARG A 179 18.39 6.48 6.53
CA ARG A 179 17.13 6.67 7.24
C ARG A 179 15.99 6.45 6.26
N LEU A 180 15.07 5.54 6.58
CA LEU A 180 13.82 5.37 5.86
C LEU A 180 12.68 5.85 6.76
N TRP A 181 11.89 6.79 6.26
CA TRP A 181 10.64 7.20 6.87
C TRP A 181 9.47 6.72 6.01
N ALA A 182 8.45 6.15 6.65
CA ALA A 182 7.24 5.70 5.98
C ALA A 182 6.02 6.15 6.78
N SER A 183 5.00 6.64 6.10
CA SER A 183 3.73 7.01 6.70
C SER A 183 2.57 6.58 5.82
N MET A 184 1.43 6.37 6.48
CA MET A 184 0.15 6.16 5.83
C MET A 184 -0.95 6.86 6.63
N SER A 185 -1.77 7.63 5.94
CA SER A 185 -2.99 8.22 6.48
C SER A 185 -4.13 7.91 5.53
N ASP A 186 -5.12 7.17 6.00
CA ASP A 186 -6.35 6.91 5.28
C ASP A 186 -7.57 7.39 6.07
N SER A 187 -8.74 7.12 5.50
CA SER A 187 -10.01 7.58 6.09
C SER A 187 -10.27 7.02 7.50
N PHE A 188 -9.54 5.98 7.91
CA PHE A 188 -9.75 5.23 9.15
C PHE A 188 -8.47 5.04 9.98
N HIS A 189 -7.30 5.14 9.36
CA HIS A 189 -6.03 4.82 10.00
C HIS A 189 -5.02 5.95 9.76
N GLU A 190 -4.14 6.14 10.72
CA GLU A 190 -2.98 7.01 10.57
C GLU A 190 -1.82 6.42 11.35
N MET A 191 -0.71 6.20 10.67
CA MET A 191 0.48 5.59 11.26
C MET A 191 1.74 5.97 10.51
N ALA A 192 2.87 5.90 11.20
CA ALA A 192 4.18 6.08 10.62
C ALA A 192 5.22 5.24 11.34
N PHE A 193 6.33 4.98 10.65
CA PHE A 193 7.54 4.51 11.29
C PHE A 193 8.79 5.12 10.65
N THR A 194 9.87 5.15 11.41
CA THR A 194 11.21 5.48 10.93
C THR A 194 12.14 4.30 11.21
N LEU A 195 12.93 3.93 10.21
CA LEU A 195 13.99 2.94 10.34
C LEU A 195 15.33 3.64 10.12
N HIS A 196 16.29 3.40 11.01
CA HIS A 196 17.68 3.75 10.80
C HIS A 196 18.46 2.49 10.48
N PHE A 197 19.29 2.56 9.45
CA PHE A 197 20.17 1.47 9.04
C PHE A 197 21.61 1.80 9.44
N GLU A 198 22.39 0.74 9.65
CA GLU A 198 23.85 0.87 9.77
C GLU A 198 24.48 1.47 8.49
N PRO A 199 25.74 1.95 8.53
CA PRO A 199 26.39 2.62 7.41
C PRO A 199 26.36 1.90 6.05
N GLY A 200 26.42 0.56 6.05
CA GLY A 200 26.28 -0.30 4.88
C GLY A 200 24.84 -0.46 4.37
N GLY A 201 23.86 0.13 5.04
CA GLY A 201 22.46 0.21 4.62
C GLY A 201 21.71 -1.12 4.67
N ARG A 202 22.27 -2.17 5.30
CA ARG A 202 21.72 -3.52 5.23
C ARG A 202 20.87 -3.89 6.43
N THR A 203 21.33 -3.52 7.63
CA THR A 203 20.71 -3.93 8.90
C THR A 203 20.08 -2.72 9.59
N ILE A 204 18.88 -2.90 10.11
CA ILE A 204 18.16 -1.88 10.89
C ILE A 204 18.76 -1.81 12.29
N VAL A 205 19.22 -0.63 12.71
CA VAL A 205 19.79 -0.39 14.05
C VAL A 205 18.77 0.21 15.03
N SER A 206 17.76 0.91 14.50
CA SER A 206 16.62 1.37 15.28
C SER A 206 15.36 1.43 14.43
N ALA A 207 14.22 1.18 15.08
CA ALA A 207 12.90 1.34 14.53
C ALA A 207 12.09 2.17 15.53
N THR A 208 11.39 3.19 15.05
CA THR A 208 10.46 3.98 15.86
C THR A 208 9.15 4.10 15.13
N GLU A 209 8.04 4.04 15.86
CA GLU A 209 6.71 3.97 15.27
C GLU A 209 5.70 4.85 16.00
N ALA A 210 4.60 5.12 15.31
CA ALA A 210 3.40 5.67 15.89
C ALA A 210 2.18 5.13 15.15
N ILE A 211 1.21 4.62 15.91
CA ILE A 211 -0.19 4.51 15.45
C ILE A 211 -0.88 5.74 16.05
N ILE A 212 -1.30 6.67 15.19
CA ILE A 212 -1.84 7.98 15.57
C ILE A 212 -3.37 7.93 15.56
N ARG A 213 -3.95 7.24 14.58
CA ARG A 213 -5.39 7.03 14.46
C ARG A 213 -5.66 5.58 14.08
N ALA A 214 -6.59 4.95 14.78
CA ALA A 214 -7.04 3.59 14.51
C ALA A 214 -8.49 3.38 14.98
N PRO A 215 -9.15 2.28 14.54
CA PRO A 215 -10.54 1.99 14.89
C PRO A 215 -10.81 1.74 16.37
N ASP A 216 -9.81 1.34 17.15
CA ASP A 216 -9.96 1.09 18.59
C ASP A 216 -8.60 1.14 19.30
N ASP A 217 -8.60 1.36 20.61
CA ASP A 217 -7.40 1.42 21.43
C ASP A 217 -6.58 0.14 21.39
N VAL A 218 -7.22 -1.03 21.27
CA VAL A 218 -6.52 -2.33 21.13
C VAL A 218 -5.56 -2.31 19.93
N CYS A 219 -5.84 -1.51 18.89
CA CYS A 219 -4.99 -1.44 17.71
C CYS A 219 -3.62 -0.81 17.99
N HIS A 220 -3.52 0.11 18.95
CA HIS A 220 -2.28 0.80 19.30
C HIS A 220 -1.24 -0.15 19.91
N GLU A 221 -1.69 -1.23 20.54
CA GLU A 221 -0.81 -2.28 21.07
C GLU A 221 0.03 -2.96 19.99
N ALA A 222 -0.41 -2.91 18.73
CA ALA A 222 0.32 -3.47 17.61
C ALA A 222 1.62 -2.70 17.27
N ALA A 223 1.76 -1.46 17.75
CA ALA A 223 2.96 -0.64 17.56
C ALA A 223 4.23 -1.38 18.04
N ARG A 224 4.12 -2.08 19.18
CA ARG A 224 5.24 -2.81 19.81
C ARG A 224 5.96 -3.81 18.90
N TYR A 225 5.29 -4.33 17.87
CA TYR A 225 5.90 -5.31 16.97
C TYR A 225 6.90 -4.66 16.00
N VAL A 226 6.88 -3.33 15.82
CA VAL A 226 7.82 -2.62 14.93
C VAL A 226 9.26 -2.74 15.43
N GLU A 227 9.49 -2.79 16.75
CA GLU A 227 10.83 -3.05 17.31
C GLU A 227 11.42 -4.39 16.83
N GLY A 228 10.57 -5.35 16.44
CA GLY A 228 11.01 -6.62 15.85
C GLY A 228 11.77 -6.47 14.52
N LEU A 229 11.67 -5.32 13.85
CA LEU A 229 12.45 -5.03 12.65
C LEU A 229 13.93 -4.74 12.98
N LYS A 230 14.24 -4.32 14.21
CA LYS A 230 15.62 -4.06 14.62
C LYS A 230 16.47 -5.33 14.53
N GLY A 231 17.68 -5.19 14.00
CA GLY A 231 18.59 -6.30 13.74
C GLY A 231 18.25 -7.12 12.50
N THR A 232 17.18 -6.79 11.78
CA THR A 232 16.80 -7.45 10.52
C THR A 232 17.24 -6.63 9.31
N SER A 233 17.21 -7.26 8.14
CA SER A 233 17.31 -6.59 6.85
C SER A 233 15.94 -6.60 6.17
N LEU A 234 15.58 -5.52 5.47
CA LEU A 234 14.40 -5.49 4.60
C LEU A 234 14.73 -5.76 3.12
N HIS A 235 16.01 -5.92 2.78
CA HIS A 235 16.43 -6.17 1.41
C HIS A 235 15.99 -7.56 0.94
N GLY A 236 15.13 -7.60 -0.09
CA GLY A 236 14.66 -8.85 -0.68
C GLY A 236 13.67 -9.65 0.18
N VAL A 237 13.23 -9.10 1.31
CA VAL A 237 12.31 -9.78 2.23
C VAL A 237 10.88 -9.72 1.70
N GLY A 238 10.20 -10.87 1.68
CA GLY A 238 8.81 -10.95 1.25
C GLY A 238 7.81 -10.50 2.32
N ARG A 239 6.61 -10.12 1.88
CA ARG A 239 5.51 -9.71 2.79
C ARG A 239 5.20 -10.73 3.90
N ARG A 240 5.34 -12.04 3.63
CA ARG A 240 5.07 -13.08 4.65
C ARG A 240 6.08 -13.05 5.79
N GLU A 241 7.34 -12.82 5.49
CA GLU A 241 8.41 -12.71 6.49
C GLU A 241 8.26 -11.40 7.29
N ILE A 242 7.96 -10.30 6.60
CA ILE A 242 7.61 -9.02 7.25
C ILE A 242 6.41 -9.20 8.18
N ALA A 243 5.37 -9.91 7.74
CA ALA A 243 4.21 -10.20 8.57
C ALA A 243 4.58 -11.02 9.81
N ALA A 244 5.46 -12.01 9.69
CA ALA A 244 5.92 -12.81 10.82
C ALA A 244 6.65 -11.95 11.87
N ILE A 245 7.52 -11.04 11.44
CA ILE A 245 8.24 -10.11 12.33
C ILE A 245 7.24 -9.17 13.03
N LEU A 246 6.30 -8.64 12.26
CA LEU A 246 5.31 -7.67 12.75
C LEU A 246 4.09 -8.32 13.41
N GLY A 247 4.23 -9.55 13.92
CA GLY A 247 3.26 -10.19 14.80
C GLY A 247 2.09 -10.90 14.13
N ASN A 248 2.12 -11.14 12.81
CA ASN A 248 1.19 -11.93 11.99
C ASN A 248 -0.20 -12.21 12.62
N GLY A 249 -1.20 -11.42 12.26
CA GLY A 249 -2.55 -11.52 12.82
C GLY A 249 -2.69 -10.86 14.19
N GLN A 250 -1.64 -10.80 15.01
CA GLN A 250 -1.60 -9.98 16.22
C GLN A 250 -1.07 -8.57 15.97
N GLY A 251 -0.42 -8.33 14.83
CA GLY A 251 0.05 -7.02 14.41
C GLY A 251 -1.02 -6.16 13.72
N CYS A 252 -0.57 -5.00 13.24
CA CYS A 252 -1.36 -4.15 12.36
C CYS A 252 -1.07 -4.53 10.90
N VAL A 253 -2.10 -4.96 10.16
CA VAL A 253 -1.96 -5.32 8.74
C VAL A 253 -1.46 -4.13 7.90
N HIS A 254 -1.84 -2.91 8.28
CA HIS A 254 -1.39 -1.71 7.59
C HIS A 254 0.08 -1.38 7.83
N LEU A 255 0.62 -1.66 9.02
CA LEU A 255 2.07 -1.55 9.26
C LEU A 255 2.84 -2.62 8.47
N ILE A 256 2.30 -3.83 8.34
CA ILE A 256 2.85 -4.90 7.50
C ILE A 256 2.92 -4.47 6.03
N ASP A 257 1.83 -3.90 5.51
CA ASP A 257 1.78 -3.42 4.14
C ASP A 257 2.73 -2.23 3.93
N LEU A 258 2.82 -1.30 4.88
CA LEU A 258 3.74 -0.15 4.80
C LEU A 258 5.22 -0.58 4.89
N ALA A 259 5.56 -1.57 5.72
CA ALA A 259 6.89 -2.16 5.76
C ALA A 259 7.22 -2.94 4.47
N SER A 260 6.22 -3.56 3.84
CA SER A 260 6.39 -4.20 2.52
C SER A 260 6.64 -3.17 1.42
N ASP A 261 5.94 -2.02 1.46
CA ASP A 261 6.22 -0.88 0.57
C ASP A 261 7.65 -0.33 0.79
N ALA A 262 8.13 -0.30 2.04
CA ALA A 262 9.50 0.11 2.38
C ALA A 262 10.57 -0.86 1.84
N ALA A 263 10.35 -2.17 1.95
CA ALA A 263 11.23 -3.18 1.36
C ALA A 263 11.29 -3.05 -0.18
N ALA A 264 10.14 -2.81 -0.82
CA ALA A 264 10.08 -2.58 -2.26
C ALA A 264 10.81 -1.29 -2.67
N LEU A 265 10.70 -0.21 -1.89
CA LEU A 265 11.42 1.05 -2.10
C LEU A 265 12.93 0.84 -2.06
N LEU A 266 13.45 0.11 -1.07
CA LEU A 266 14.89 -0.20 -0.99
C LEU A 266 15.38 -0.92 -2.26
N GLY A 267 14.60 -1.87 -2.77
CA GLY A 267 14.91 -2.56 -4.03
C GLY A 267 14.91 -1.65 -5.26
N ARG A 268 14.06 -0.62 -5.29
CA ARG A 268 14.02 0.39 -6.37
C ARG A 268 15.18 1.37 -6.27
N ALA A 269 15.45 1.87 -5.07
CA ALA A 269 16.57 2.78 -4.80
C ALA A 269 17.92 2.13 -5.13
N GLY A 270 18.13 0.86 -4.75
CA GLY A 270 19.36 0.13 -5.07
C GLY A 270 19.65 0.06 -6.57
N LYS A 271 18.64 -0.17 -7.40
CA LYS A 271 18.79 -0.21 -8.87
C LYS A 271 19.23 1.15 -9.45
N LEU A 272 18.64 2.25 -8.96
CA LEU A 272 19.01 3.60 -9.41
C LEU A 272 20.44 3.95 -9.03
N LEU A 273 20.85 3.64 -7.80
CA LEU A 273 22.19 3.94 -7.31
C LEU A 273 23.26 3.16 -8.12
N SER A 274 23.01 1.89 -8.40
CA SER A 274 23.91 1.09 -9.25
C SER A 274 23.95 1.55 -10.71
N ALA A 275 22.84 2.04 -11.26
CA ALA A 275 22.79 2.58 -12.63
C ALA A 275 23.56 3.91 -12.75
N GLY A 276 23.51 4.76 -11.72
CA GLY A 276 24.26 6.02 -11.67
C GLY A 276 25.78 5.82 -11.65
N GLU A 277 26.27 4.82 -10.91
CA GLU A 277 27.70 4.47 -10.84
C GLU A 277 28.24 3.92 -12.17
N GLN A 278 27.41 3.23 -12.96
CA GLN A 278 27.79 2.74 -14.29
C GLN A 278 27.87 3.88 -15.32
N LEU A 279 27.01 4.90 -15.22
CA LEU A 279 27.06 6.07 -16.09
C LEU A 279 28.24 7.00 -15.78
N SER A 280 28.67 7.10 -14.51
CA SER A 280 29.87 7.87 -14.14
C SER A 280 31.19 7.20 -14.57
N ASN A 281 31.23 5.87 -14.61
CA ASN A 281 32.42 5.11 -15.01
C ASN A 281 32.58 4.92 -16.53
N GLY A 282 31.59 5.35 -17.33
CA GLY A 282 31.63 5.31 -18.79
C GLY A 282 32.10 6.60 -19.48
N GLY A 283 32.44 7.64 -18.71
CA GLY A 283 32.78 8.99 -19.22
C GLY A 283 34.27 9.30 -19.39
N GLU A 284 35.17 8.46 -18.88
CA GLU A 284 36.62 8.67 -18.98
C GLU A 284 37.24 7.72 -20.01
N GLY A 285 37.12 8.06 -21.30
CA GLY A 285 37.69 7.20 -22.34
C GLY A 285 37.53 7.68 -23.79
N ASN A 286 38.01 8.88 -24.10
CA ASN A 286 38.79 9.17 -25.32
C ASN A 286 38.88 10.69 -25.56
N HIS A 287 39.98 11.29 -25.12
CA HIS A 287 40.70 12.31 -25.89
C HIS A 287 42.16 12.30 -25.48
N ALA A 288 42.93 11.39 -26.09
CA ALA A 288 44.36 11.57 -26.23
C ALA A 288 44.80 10.97 -27.58
N ILE A 289 45.45 11.84 -28.36
CA ILE A 289 46.11 11.68 -29.66
C ILE A 289 45.23 12.00 -30.87
#